data_AF-A0A6J1CHJ5-F1
#
_entry.id   AF-A0A6J1CHJ5-F1
#
_cell.length_a   1.000
_cell.length_b   1.000
_cell.length_c   1.000
_cell.angle_alpha   90.00
_cell.angle_beta   90.00
_cell.angle_gamma   90.00
#
_symmetry.space_group_name_H-M   'P 1'
#
loop_
_entity.id
_entity.type
_entity.pdbx_description
1 polymer ?
#
loop_
_entity_poly.entity_id
_entity_poly.type
_entity_poly.pdbx_seq_one_letter_code
_entity_poly.pdbx_strand_id
1 'polypeptide(L)'
;MAAPLMLGYLREKSGVSSPTTEAMAPTASVASDGEAKWEFRCDFEVDYESEKKASIVYNALAVDKELQPDKVKREMAVSDGKLSVHFEAVEARFLRASFSAFVDVLTLATKTIEDFGQGLDL
;
A
#
# COMPACT_ATOMS: atom_id res chain seq x y z
N MET A 1 -41.21 2.78 -26.78
CA MET A 1 -42.26 3.04 -25.77
C MET A 1 -41.55 3.56 -24.54
N ALA A 2 -41.44 4.88 -24.39
CA ALA A 2 -42.45 5.77 -23.80
C ALA A 2 -42.55 5.57 -22.27
N ALA A 3 -41.87 6.47 -21.54
CA ALA A 3 -42.24 6.91 -20.18
C ALA A 3 -43.59 7.69 -20.25
N PRO A 4 -44.11 8.43 -19.23
CA PRO A 4 -43.62 8.80 -17.87
C PRO A 4 -44.75 8.96 -16.79
N LEU A 5 -44.46 9.73 -15.71
CA LEU A 5 -45.35 10.49 -14.79
C LEU A 5 -45.73 9.77 -13.46
N MET A 6 -45.79 10.38 -12.27
CA MET A 6 -45.99 11.79 -11.85
C MET A 6 -45.76 11.96 -10.33
N LEU A 7 -45.82 13.22 -9.86
CA LEU A 7 -45.77 13.79 -8.48
C LEU A 7 -44.37 14.12 -7.94
N GLY A 8 -43.91 15.37 -7.82
CA GLY A 8 -44.58 16.66 -7.89
C GLY A 8 -45.04 17.17 -6.52
N TYR A 9 -44.17 17.85 -5.77
CA TYR A 9 -44.46 18.77 -4.65
C TYR A 9 -43.11 19.34 -4.15
N LEU A 10 -42.89 20.61 -3.78
CA LEU A 10 -43.61 21.86 -3.88
C LEU A 10 -42.53 22.95 -3.85
N ARG A 11 -42.79 24.06 -4.55
CA ARG A 11 -42.00 25.28 -4.57
C ARG A 11 -42.39 26.15 -3.38
N GLU A 12 -41.42 26.60 -2.60
CA GLU A 12 -41.60 27.71 -1.65
C GLU A 12 -40.61 28.83 -1.98
N LYS A 13 -41.13 30.01 -2.32
CA LYS A 13 -40.37 31.25 -2.49
C LYS A 13 -40.83 32.23 -1.41
N SER A 14 -39.91 32.65 -0.56
CA SER A 14 -39.94 33.89 0.23
C SER A 14 -38.53 34.08 0.78
N GLY A 15 -37.84 35.21 0.75
CA GLY A 15 -38.11 36.59 0.37
C GLY A 15 -36.77 37.32 0.53
N VAL A 16 -36.58 38.41 -0.20
CA VAL A 16 -35.35 39.22 -0.23
C VAL A 16 -35.18 40.05 1.04
N SER A 17 -33.97 40.08 1.60
CA SER A 17 -33.38 41.29 2.23
C SER A 17 -31.85 41.13 2.40
N SER A 18 -31.07 41.94 1.69
CA SER A 18 -29.66 42.27 2.01
C SER A 18 -29.62 43.71 2.60
N PRO A 19 -28.49 44.27 3.08
CA PRO A 19 -27.15 43.70 3.30
C PRO A 19 -26.58 44.00 4.70
N THR A 20 -25.63 43.21 5.20
CA THR A 20 -24.62 43.70 6.16
C THR A 20 -23.33 42.91 5.97
N THR A 21 -22.26 43.65 5.71
CA THR A 21 -20.88 43.24 5.61
C THR A 21 -20.41 42.62 6.93
N GLU A 22 -20.02 41.35 6.92
CA GLU A 22 -19.12 40.79 7.94
C GLU A 22 -18.29 39.63 7.36
N ALA A 23 -17.09 39.50 7.89
CA ALA A 23 -15.92 38.92 7.26
C ALA A 23 -16.06 37.44 6.84
N MET A 24 -15.49 37.15 5.67
CA MET A 24 -15.25 35.82 5.14
C MET A 24 -14.21 35.08 6.00
N ALA A 25 -14.67 34.29 6.96
CA ALA A 25 -13.87 33.23 7.56
C ALA A 25 -13.98 31.98 6.67
N PRO A 26 -12.88 31.32 6.30
CA PRO A 26 -12.98 30.09 5.52
C PRO A 26 -13.54 28.99 6.43
N THR A 27 -14.77 28.56 6.17
CA THR A 27 -15.24 27.25 6.63
C THR A 27 -14.37 26.22 5.93
N ALA A 28 -13.35 25.73 6.63
CA ALA A 28 -12.57 24.59 6.18
C ALA A 28 -13.56 23.46 5.91
N SER A 29 -13.69 23.12 4.62
CA SER A 29 -14.39 21.93 4.18
C SER A 29 -13.84 20.76 4.98
N VAL A 30 -14.73 20.06 5.69
CA VAL A 30 -14.42 18.76 6.29
C VAL A 30 -13.74 17.93 5.20
N ALA A 31 -12.44 17.68 5.39
CA ALA A 31 -11.66 16.88 4.46
C ALA A 31 -12.35 15.52 4.41
N SER A 32 -12.90 15.18 3.24
CA SER A 32 -13.28 13.81 2.92
C SER A 32 -12.07 12.94 3.21
N ASP A 33 -12.25 11.93 4.06
CA ASP A 33 -11.24 10.95 4.41
C ASP A 33 -10.64 10.40 3.10
N GLY A 34 -9.46 10.91 2.74
CA GLY A 34 -8.87 10.69 1.43
C GLY A 34 -8.44 9.24 1.36
N GLU A 35 -8.94 8.49 0.38
CA GLU A 35 -8.41 7.16 0.09
C GLU A 35 -6.88 7.23 0.05
N ALA A 36 -6.23 6.38 0.86
CA ALA A 36 -4.79 6.30 0.97
C ALA A 36 -4.18 6.05 -0.43
N LYS A 37 -3.64 7.10 -1.04
CA LYS A 37 -2.96 7.01 -2.33
C LYS A 37 -1.58 6.40 -2.11
N TRP A 38 -1.40 5.16 -2.59
CA TRP A 38 -0.13 4.43 -2.59
C TRP A 38 0.85 5.05 -3.60
N GLU A 39 1.42 6.21 -3.24
CA GLU A 39 2.21 7.05 -4.14
C GLU A 39 3.67 6.57 -4.29
N PHE A 40 4.21 5.89 -3.28
CA PHE A 40 5.60 5.44 -3.26
C PHE A 40 5.68 3.93 -3.46
N ARG A 41 6.58 3.48 -4.34
CA ARG A 41 6.76 2.08 -4.69
C ARG A 41 8.22 1.69 -4.77
N CYS A 42 8.53 0.43 -4.46
CA CYS A 42 9.85 -0.14 -4.66
C CYS A 42 9.73 -1.61 -5.01
N ASP A 43 10.29 -1.98 -6.16
CA ASP A 43 10.33 -3.34 -6.67
C ASP A 43 11.78 -3.81 -6.72
N PHE A 44 12.03 -5.03 -6.28
CA PHE A 44 13.32 -5.67 -6.48
C PHE A 44 13.21 -7.19 -6.53
N GLU A 45 14.28 -7.81 -7.02
CA GLU A 45 14.38 -9.24 -7.21
C GLU A 45 15.74 -9.74 -6.74
N VAL A 46 15.76 -10.95 -6.17
CA VAL A 46 16.99 -11.69 -5.84
C VAL A 46 16.92 -13.04 -6.53
N ASP A 47 17.95 -13.34 -7.32
CA ASP A 47 18.12 -14.62 -8.00
C ASP A 47 18.89 -15.58 -7.08
N TYR A 48 18.28 -16.74 -6.78
CA TYR A 48 18.89 -17.79 -5.97
C TYR A 48 19.31 -19.01 -6.80
N GLU A 49 19.10 -18.98 -8.12
CA GLU A 49 19.41 -20.05 -9.09
C GLU A 49 18.74 -21.41 -8.78
N SER A 50 17.86 -21.47 -7.78
CA SER A 50 17.10 -22.64 -7.36
C SER A 50 15.77 -22.21 -6.77
N GLU A 51 14.69 -22.78 -7.31
CA GLU A 51 13.31 -22.58 -6.83
C GLU A 51 13.18 -22.94 -5.35
N LYS A 52 13.90 -23.98 -4.91
CA LYS A 52 13.85 -24.46 -3.54
C LYS A 52 14.59 -23.54 -2.59
N LYS A 53 15.75 -22.99 -2.99
CA LYS A 53 16.46 -21.96 -2.20
C LYS A 53 15.63 -20.69 -2.06
N ALA A 54 15.07 -20.20 -3.18
CA ALA A 54 14.17 -19.04 -3.17
C ALA A 54 12.94 -19.27 -2.28
N SER A 55 12.34 -20.46 -2.33
CA SER A 55 11.22 -20.84 -1.47
C SER A 55 11.57 -20.90 0.01
N ILE A 56 12.76 -21.39 0.37
CA ILE A 56 13.23 -21.40 1.77
C ILE A 56 13.36 -19.97 2.30
N VAL A 57 14.00 -19.09 1.53
CA VAL A 57 14.15 -17.69 1.92
C VAL A 57 12.80 -16.99 2.01
N TYR A 58 11.90 -17.21 1.03
CA TYR A 58 10.53 -16.71 1.08
C TYR A 58 9.82 -17.12 2.38
N ASN A 59 9.84 -18.40 2.72
CA ASN A 59 9.16 -18.92 3.91
C ASN A 59 9.76 -18.36 5.21
N ALA A 60 11.06 -18.10 5.24
CA ALA A 60 11.72 -17.47 6.39
C ALA A 60 11.29 -16.00 6.58
N LEU A 61 10.92 -15.31 5.51
CA LEU A 61 10.58 -13.88 5.50
C LEU A 61 9.07 -13.60 5.57
N ALA A 62 8.23 -14.57 5.15
CA ALA A 62 6.77 -14.45 5.05
C ALA A 62 6.03 -14.75 6.37
N VAL A 63 6.64 -14.44 7.52
CA VAL A 63 6.10 -14.79 8.84
C VAL A 63 5.15 -13.74 9.42
N ASP A 64 5.40 -12.46 9.16
CA ASP A 64 4.66 -11.34 9.73
C ASP A 64 4.17 -10.36 8.67
N LYS A 65 3.08 -9.67 9.00
CA LYS A 65 2.59 -8.51 8.25
C LYS A 65 3.36 -7.26 8.66
N GLU A 66 3.33 -6.25 7.79
CA GLU A 66 3.86 -4.93 8.13
C GLU A 66 3.16 -4.33 9.36
N LEU A 67 3.91 -3.58 10.17
CA LEU A 67 3.40 -2.97 11.41
C LEU A 67 2.27 -1.95 11.17
N GLN A 68 2.23 -1.34 9.98
CA GLN A 68 1.24 -0.33 9.59
C GLN A 68 0.67 -0.65 8.20
N PRO A 69 -0.20 -1.67 8.08
CA PRO A 69 -0.69 -2.17 6.80
C PRO A 69 -1.60 -1.17 6.04
N ASP A 70 -2.08 -0.13 6.72
CA ASP A 70 -2.79 1.03 6.17
C ASP A 70 -1.85 2.05 5.48
N LYS A 71 -0.54 1.97 5.76
CA LYS A 71 0.46 2.95 5.32
C LYS A 71 1.60 2.38 4.49
N VAL A 72 1.92 1.09 4.70
CA VAL A 72 2.91 0.35 3.93
C VAL A 72 2.45 -1.08 3.74
N LYS A 73 2.65 -1.60 2.53
CA LYS A 73 2.34 -2.97 2.15
C LYS A 73 3.53 -3.59 1.46
N ARG A 74 3.63 -4.91 1.62
CA ARG A 74 4.65 -5.75 0.99
C ARG A 74 3.97 -6.96 0.38
N GLU A 75 4.27 -7.21 -0.89
CA GLU A 75 3.94 -8.44 -1.59
C GLU A 75 5.23 -9.15 -1.98
N MET A 76 5.23 -10.47 -1.90
CA MET A 76 6.38 -11.31 -2.21
C MET A 76 5.91 -12.51 -3.03
N ALA A 77 6.70 -12.92 -4.00
CA ALA A 77 6.46 -14.10 -4.81
C ALA A 77 7.78 -14.81 -5.13
N VAL A 78 7.70 -16.12 -5.35
CA VAL A 78 8.81 -16.91 -5.88
C VAL A 78 8.42 -17.43 -7.26
N SER A 79 9.33 -17.27 -8.21
CA SER A 79 9.19 -17.84 -9.55
C SER A 79 10.56 -17.94 -10.23
N ASP A 80 10.79 -19.04 -10.93
CA ASP A 80 12.00 -19.26 -11.76
C ASP A 80 13.30 -19.15 -10.96
N GLY A 81 13.31 -19.65 -9.73
CA GLY A 81 14.47 -19.57 -8.84
C GLY A 81 14.71 -18.20 -8.21
N LYS A 82 13.76 -17.26 -8.35
CA LYS A 82 13.91 -15.89 -7.90
C LYS A 82 12.86 -15.48 -6.89
N LEU A 83 13.25 -14.61 -5.97
CA LEU A 83 12.36 -13.94 -5.03
C LEU A 83 12.08 -12.52 -5.53
N SER A 84 10.83 -12.24 -5.90
CA SER A 84 10.37 -10.91 -6.28
C SER A 84 9.64 -10.25 -5.11
N VAL A 85 9.92 -8.97 -4.85
CA VAL A 85 9.32 -8.22 -3.74
C VAL A 85 8.84 -6.87 -4.22
N HIS A 86 7.59 -6.56 -3.89
CA HIS A 86 6.92 -5.31 -4.20
C HIS A 86 6.51 -4.60 -2.92
N PHE A 87 6.94 -3.35 -2.75
CA PHE A 87 6.49 -2.47 -1.68
C PHE A 87 5.65 -1.32 -2.23
N GLU A 88 4.62 -0.96 -1.49
CA GLU A 88 3.86 0.28 -1.67
C GLU A 88 3.72 1.03 -0.35
N ALA A 89 3.77 2.36 -0.40
CA ALA A 89 3.50 3.19 0.76
C ALA A 89 2.82 4.51 0.42
N VAL A 90 2.11 5.07 1.40
CA VAL A 90 1.46 6.38 1.31
C VAL A 90 2.46 7.55 1.46
N GLU A 91 3.59 7.32 2.12
CA GLU A 91 4.67 8.29 2.28
C GLU A 91 6.05 7.63 2.19
N ALA A 92 7.04 8.34 1.64
CA ALA A 92 8.42 7.85 1.50
C ALA A 92 9.04 7.34 2.82
N ARG A 93 8.66 7.93 3.96
CA ARG A 93 9.21 7.53 5.27
C ARG A 93 8.77 6.13 5.69
N PHE A 94 7.55 5.71 5.34
CA PHE A 94 7.05 4.37 5.66
C PHE A 94 7.70 3.33 4.77
N LEU A 95 7.83 3.64 3.47
CA LEU A 95 8.58 2.81 2.52
C LEU A 95 10.02 2.60 3.01
N ARG A 96 10.73 3.69 3.32
CA ARG A 96 12.13 3.63 3.79
C ARG A 96 12.26 2.76 5.04
N ALA A 97 11.42 2.97 6.05
CA ALA A 97 11.53 2.25 7.31
C ALA A 97 11.29 0.73 7.13
N SER A 98 10.21 0.36 6.43
CA SER A 98 9.83 -1.03 6.20
C SER A 98 10.83 -1.74 5.27
N PHE A 99 11.20 -1.10 4.15
CA PHE A 99 12.17 -1.65 3.21
C PHE A 99 13.54 -1.88 3.84
N SER A 100 14.07 -0.92 4.61
CA SER A 100 15.37 -1.07 5.27
C SER A 100 15.36 -2.26 6.24
N ALA A 101 14.34 -2.36 7.10
CA ALA A 101 14.22 -3.48 8.02
C ALA A 101 14.11 -4.83 7.28
N PHE A 102 13.40 -4.86 6.16
CA PHE A 102 13.28 -6.05 5.33
C PHE A 102 14.60 -6.49 4.70
N VAL A 103 15.36 -5.55 4.12
CA VAL A 103 16.66 -5.88 3.49
C VAL A 103 17.67 -6.38 4.51
N ASP A 104 17.63 -5.90 5.76
CA ASP A 104 18.48 -6.42 6.83
C ASP A 104 18.22 -7.91 7.09
N VAL A 105 16.96 -8.31 7.24
CA VAL A 105 16.59 -9.72 7.48
C VAL A 105 16.73 -10.60 6.23
N LEU A 106 16.47 -10.05 5.04
CA LEU A 106 16.74 -10.72 3.76
C LEU A 106 18.23 -11.04 3.64
N THR A 107 19.10 -10.08 3.94
CA THR A 107 20.56 -10.27 3.90
C THR A 107 20.99 -11.40 4.83
N LEU A 108 20.40 -11.47 6.03
CA LEU A 108 20.65 -12.57 6.97
C LEU A 108 20.18 -13.92 6.41
N ALA A 109 18.97 -14.00 5.86
CA ALA A 109 18.42 -15.23 5.29
C ALA A 109 19.25 -15.70 4.08
N THR A 110 19.65 -14.79 3.19
CA THR A 110 20.53 -15.07 2.04
C THR A 110 21.87 -15.64 2.49
N LYS A 111 22.57 -14.98 3.41
CA LYS A 111 23.84 -15.49 3.94
C LYS A 111 23.68 -16.86 4.59
N THR A 112 22.57 -17.07 5.31
CA THR A 112 22.30 -18.36 5.95
C THR A 112 22.16 -19.49 4.93
N ILE A 113 21.43 -19.27 3.82
CA ILE A 113 21.28 -20.30 2.80
C ILE A 113 22.56 -20.49 1.96
N GLU A 114 23.37 -19.44 1.79
CA GLU A 114 24.66 -19.54 1.11
C GLU A 114 25.69 -20.33 1.94
N ASP A 115 25.76 -20.07 3.24
CA ASP A 115 26.73 -20.70 4.16
C ASP A 115 26.32 -22.13 4.53
N PHE A 116 25.03 -22.39 4.72
CA PHE A 116 24.53 -23.66 5.27
C PHE A 116 23.65 -24.47 4.30
N GLY A 117 23.32 -23.93 3.12
CA GLY A 117 22.58 -24.65 2.08
C GLY A 117 23.43 -25.59 1.25
N GLN A 118 24.76 -25.48 1.31
CA GLN A 118 25.68 -26.34 0.58
C GLN A 118 25.64 -27.77 1.12
N GLY A 119 25.43 -28.76 0.24
CA GLY A 119 25.37 -30.18 0.62
C GLY A 119 23.99 -30.66 1.06
N LEU A 120 23.01 -29.76 1.17
CA LEU A 120 21.61 -30.12 1.10
C LEU A 120 21.24 -30.16 -0.40
N ASP A 121 20.51 -31.19 -0.85
CA ASP A 121 20.04 -31.31 -2.23
C ASP A 121 18.93 -30.27 -2.48
N LEU A 122 19.32 -28.98 -2.56
CA LEU A 122 18.48 -27.77 -2.60
C LEU A 122 18.57 -27.07 -3.95
#